data_AF-A0A7S0UHR2-F1
#
_entry.id   AF-A0A7S0UHR2-F1
#
_cell.length_a   1.000
_cell.length_b   1.000
_cell.length_c   1.000
_cell.angle_alpha   90.00
_cell.angle_beta   90.00
_cell.angle_gamma   90.00
#
_symmetry.space_group_name_H-M   'P 1'
#
loop_
_entity.id
_entity.type
_entity.pdbx_description
1 polymer ?
#
loop_
_entity_poly.entity_id
_entity_poly.type
_entity_poly.pdbx_seq_one_letter_code
_entity_poly.pdbx_strand_id
1 'polypeptide(L)'
;MEAYVERCNAQQKRMGKDACTLEYDMSTAFADSVDDVRKKYEGDSDEFDEDDDDGAKQYDYDKNERNAHGEKLRAPLPGIDRMKDNELRPNRTRPNPLKPVHIVFGDGTGKEFDLTDFYEYDQEPDFLIPKKLDVGEMVPIRWRDDLTPVDGSDGESFVVGFPPELHEEFKKYVTKSGMMNVAHSILYKEEPLEQGDQRIYTLDDGEKWTAMVQGSWDTDMVWLDPGDESCFESLLGILRRGNFGKVLDSVGKAFDLDGLMIQGVGAIFLSEYTKTENMHVDIPGSRGSFYNIIVPVHIPADDVAIFKLSDKEDDFQGKIKLDPNVGVVLGGESRHGTGECNYRKKEDFRLSFAIYVADINDENIDMIASDSTSLWPTSGDTFYLEAQKSRLWTKDGKNSIQWDKGRTPINIQDQHPRCEQLDKELCMTDVQGFRLMCPKTCELYLEDDVYYAKYFPNQTAPSPTCTKKDDPTCTATATK
;
A
#
# COMPACT_ATOMS: atom_id res chain seq x y z
N MET A 1 28.83 8.63 -16.22
CA MET A 1 29.34 7.52 -15.39
C MET A 1 30.41 6.70 -16.09
N GLU A 2 30.20 6.27 -17.33
CA GLU A 2 31.16 5.43 -18.10
C GLU A 2 32.59 5.99 -18.14
N ALA A 3 32.76 7.30 -18.40
CA ALA A 3 34.07 7.94 -18.39
C ALA A 3 34.75 7.95 -17.00
N TYR A 4 34.00 7.92 -15.90
CA TYR A 4 34.58 7.75 -14.57
C TYR A 4 35.03 6.30 -14.35
N VAL A 5 34.21 5.33 -14.77
CA VAL A 5 34.55 3.90 -14.72
C VAL A 5 35.80 3.59 -15.54
N GLU A 6 35.92 4.14 -16.76
CA GLU A 6 37.13 3.98 -17.58
C GLU A 6 38.38 4.55 -16.89
N ARG A 7 38.27 5.73 -16.28
CA ARG A 7 39.38 6.36 -15.53
C ARG A 7 39.76 5.55 -14.29
N CYS A 8 38.79 5.01 -13.56
CA CYS A 8 39.04 4.12 -12.42
C CYS A 8 39.73 2.82 -12.86
N ASN A 9 39.25 2.18 -13.92
CA ASN A 9 39.84 0.95 -14.46
C ASN A 9 41.29 1.19 -14.93
N ALA A 10 41.55 2.34 -15.58
CA ALA A 10 42.90 2.73 -15.96
C ALA A 10 43.82 2.98 -14.74
N GLN A 11 43.29 3.59 -13.67
CA GLN A 11 44.04 3.82 -12.43
C GLN A 11 44.39 2.49 -11.74
N GLN A 12 43.42 1.59 -11.59
CA GLN A 12 43.62 0.25 -11.01
C GLN A 12 44.71 -0.52 -11.78
N LYS A 13 44.62 -0.53 -13.12
CA LYS A 13 45.62 -1.17 -13.99
C LYS A 13 47.01 -0.56 -13.82
N ARG A 14 47.11 0.77 -13.68
CA ARG A 14 48.39 1.48 -13.45
C ARG A 14 48.98 1.19 -12.08
N MET A 15 48.14 1.05 -11.06
CA MET A 15 48.58 0.88 -9.67
C MET A 15 48.78 -0.58 -9.28
N GLY A 16 48.31 -1.53 -10.09
CA GLY A 16 48.32 -2.96 -9.75
C GLY A 16 47.54 -3.26 -8.47
N LYS A 17 46.49 -2.47 -8.21
CA LYS A 17 45.64 -2.56 -7.03
C LYS A 17 44.18 -2.56 -7.49
N ASP A 18 43.35 -3.31 -6.77
CA ASP A 18 41.92 -3.40 -7.07
C ASP A 18 41.12 -2.20 -6.53
N ALA A 19 41.78 -1.19 -5.97
CA ALA A 19 41.15 0.02 -5.43
C ALA A 19 41.29 1.21 -6.38
N CYS A 20 40.19 1.94 -6.62
CA CYS A 20 40.18 3.25 -7.26
C CYS A 20 40.16 4.35 -6.19
N THR A 21 41.00 5.37 -6.34
CA THR A 21 41.09 6.51 -5.40
C THR A 21 40.78 7.84 -6.07
N LEU A 22 40.22 7.81 -7.28
CA LEU A 22 39.75 9.03 -7.94
C LEU A 22 38.51 9.52 -7.19
N GLU A 23 38.48 10.80 -6.83
CA GLU A 23 37.27 11.41 -6.30
C GLU A 23 36.20 11.43 -7.40
N TYR A 24 35.00 10.98 -7.05
CA TYR A 24 33.83 11.13 -7.89
C TYR A 24 33.25 12.53 -7.66
N ASP A 25 33.42 13.41 -8.66
CA ASP A 25 32.87 14.75 -8.61
C ASP A 25 31.35 14.70 -8.82
N MET A 26 30.59 14.83 -7.73
CA MET A 26 29.13 14.87 -7.75
C MET A 26 28.57 16.22 -8.25
N SER A 27 29.41 17.23 -8.48
CA SER A 27 28.96 18.55 -8.98
C SER A 27 28.66 18.57 -10.47
N THR A 28 29.08 17.53 -11.22
CA THR A 28 28.71 17.35 -12.63
C THR A 28 27.47 16.48 -12.75
N ALA A 29 26.30 16.99 -12.32
CA ALA A 29 25.04 16.46 -12.81
C ALA A 29 24.97 16.76 -14.32
N PHE A 30 25.10 15.72 -15.15
CA PHE A 30 24.81 15.67 -16.58
C PHE A 30 25.11 16.96 -17.38
N ALA A 31 26.35 17.13 -17.82
CA ALA A 31 26.75 18.24 -18.70
C ALA A 31 26.68 17.92 -20.20
N ASP A 32 26.19 16.75 -20.59
CA ASP A 32 25.81 16.53 -21.99
C ASP A 32 24.38 17.05 -22.13
N SER A 33 24.19 18.13 -22.89
CA SER A 33 22.84 18.58 -23.23
C SER A 33 22.13 17.49 -24.03
N VAL A 34 20.80 17.49 -24.02
CA VAL A 34 20.00 16.56 -24.85
C VAL A 34 20.48 16.60 -26.31
N ASP A 35 20.88 17.77 -26.79
CA ASP A 35 21.43 17.96 -28.14
C ASP A 35 22.78 17.26 -28.34
N ASP A 36 23.66 17.24 -27.33
CA ASP A 36 24.97 16.57 -27.39
C ASP A 36 24.83 15.05 -27.44
N VAL A 37 23.88 14.49 -26.68
CA VAL A 37 23.58 13.05 -26.69
C VAL A 37 22.99 12.65 -28.05
N ARG A 38 22.04 13.45 -28.54
CA ARG A 38 21.35 13.19 -29.81
C ARG A 38 22.32 13.19 -30.99
N LYS A 39 23.19 14.20 -31.05
CA LYS A 39 24.22 14.32 -32.08
C LYS A 39 25.26 13.19 -32.06
N LYS A 40 25.53 12.63 -30.87
CA LYS A 40 26.52 11.57 -30.67
C LYS A 40 26.03 10.18 -31.08
N TYR A 41 24.73 9.92 -30.97
CA TYR A 41 24.19 8.55 -31.16
C TYR A 41 23.25 8.41 -32.34
N GLU A 42 22.53 9.46 -32.74
CA GLU A 42 21.52 9.35 -33.81
C GLU A 42 22.07 9.72 -35.20
N GLY A 43 23.22 10.39 -35.26
CA GLY A 43 23.76 10.93 -36.51
C GLY A 43 22.90 12.09 -37.03
N ASP A 44 23.51 13.01 -37.77
CA ASP A 44 22.80 14.14 -38.39
C ASP A 44 21.81 13.59 -39.45
N SER A 45 20.58 13.30 -39.04
CA SER A 45 19.46 13.05 -39.95
C SER A 45 18.63 14.32 -40.07
N ASP A 46 19.12 15.24 -40.91
CA ASP A 46 18.35 16.35 -41.44
C ASP A 46 17.29 15.80 -42.41
N GLU A 47 16.17 15.30 -41.92
CA GLU A 47 14.94 15.08 -42.70
C GLU A 47 13.79 14.73 -41.74
N PHE A 48 13.07 15.73 -41.26
CA PHE A 48 11.67 15.55 -40.87
C PHE A 48 10.85 16.73 -41.39
N ASP A 49 10.05 16.39 -42.39
CA ASP A 49 9.00 17.21 -42.97
C ASP A 49 8.03 17.69 -41.88
N GLU A 50 7.83 19.00 -41.87
CA GLU A 50 6.69 19.66 -41.23
C GLU A 50 5.44 19.32 -42.05
N ASP A 51 4.50 18.60 -41.47
CA ASP A 51 3.11 18.68 -41.88
C ASP A 51 2.20 18.69 -40.64
N ASP A 52 1.40 19.74 -40.60
CA ASP A 52 0.42 20.13 -39.60
C ASP A 52 -0.65 19.05 -39.35
N ASP A 53 -1.02 18.82 -38.09
CA ASP A 53 -2.44 18.74 -37.72
C ASP A 53 -2.68 19.09 -36.24
N ASP A 54 -3.38 20.20 -36.04
CA ASP A 54 -3.89 20.70 -34.77
C ASP A 54 -5.05 19.81 -34.28
N GLY A 55 -4.71 18.75 -33.55
CA GLY A 55 -5.65 17.95 -32.77
C GLY A 55 -5.05 17.66 -31.41
N ALA A 56 -5.65 18.19 -30.35
CA ALA A 56 -5.22 18.01 -28.96
C ALA A 56 -4.66 16.60 -28.71
N LYS A 57 -3.38 16.51 -28.35
CA LYS A 57 -2.69 15.26 -28.02
C LYS A 57 -3.48 14.53 -26.93
N GLN A 58 -4.32 13.61 -27.39
CA GLN A 58 -5.09 12.70 -26.58
C GLN A 58 -4.07 11.79 -25.90
N TYR A 59 -3.98 11.89 -24.57
CA TYR A 59 -3.08 11.11 -23.73
C TYR A 59 -3.09 9.63 -24.15
N ASP A 60 -1.95 9.13 -24.65
CA ASP A 60 -1.81 7.73 -25.09
C ASP A 60 -1.62 6.83 -23.86
N TYR A 61 -2.71 6.66 -23.11
CA TYR A 61 -2.78 5.81 -21.92
C TYR A 61 -2.74 4.33 -22.33
N ASP A 62 -1.94 3.49 -21.64
CA ASP A 62 -1.92 2.05 -21.91
C ASP A 62 -3.27 1.41 -21.53
N LYS A 63 -4.05 1.09 -22.56
CA LYS A 63 -5.39 0.49 -22.44
C LYS A 63 -5.37 -0.94 -21.86
N ASN A 64 -4.20 -1.49 -21.56
CA ASN A 64 -4.03 -2.82 -20.99
C ASN A 64 -3.77 -2.82 -19.48
N GLU A 65 -3.40 -1.68 -18.87
CA GLU A 65 -3.19 -1.54 -17.43
C GLU A 65 -4.45 -1.95 -16.64
N ARG A 66 -4.26 -2.68 -15.54
CA ARG A 66 -5.34 -3.18 -14.68
C ARG A 66 -5.09 -2.92 -13.19
N ASN A 67 -6.16 -2.67 -12.43
CA ASN A 67 -6.08 -2.49 -10.97
C ASN A 67 -6.00 -3.85 -10.26
N ALA A 68 -5.95 -3.85 -8.92
CA ALA A 68 -5.90 -5.06 -8.11
C ALA A 68 -7.04 -6.07 -8.42
N HIS A 69 -8.17 -5.59 -8.93
CA HIS A 69 -9.32 -6.41 -9.32
C HIS A 69 -9.26 -6.95 -10.76
N GLY A 70 -8.26 -6.57 -11.54
CA GLY A 70 -8.17 -6.94 -12.96
C GLY A 70 -9.10 -6.10 -13.87
N GLU A 71 -9.57 -4.94 -13.41
CA GLU A 71 -10.33 -3.99 -14.22
C GLU A 71 -9.42 -3.02 -14.95
N LYS A 72 -9.81 -2.53 -16.13
CA LYS A 72 -9.02 -1.51 -16.85
C LYS A 72 -9.04 -0.18 -16.10
N LEU A 73 -7.88 0.49 -15.97
CA LEU A 73 -7.86 1.77 -15.25
C LEU A 73 -8.56 2.88 -16.00
N ARG A 74 -9.03 3.86 -15.22
CA ARG A 74 -9.58 5.12 -15.72
C ARG A 74 -8.44 6.08 -16.06
N ALA A 75 -8.73 7.07 -16.90
CA ALA A 75 -7.77 8.12 -17.25
C ALA A 75 -7.30 8.88 -15.98
N PRO A 76 -6.01 9.22 -15.87
CA PRO A 76 -5.47 9.93 -14.70
C PRO A 76 -6.08 11.32 -14.53
N LEU A 77 -6.02 11.84 -13.29
CA LEU A 77 -6.44 13.22 -12.98
C LEU A 77 -5.58 14.24 -13.75
N PRO A 78 -6.13 15.41 -14.13
CA PRO A 78 -5.37 16.46 -14.80
C PRO A 78 -4.18 16.92 -13.94
N GLY A 79 -2.96 16.87 -14.49
CA GLY A 79 -1.75 17.35 -13.83
C GLY A 79 -0.69 16.29 -13.50
N ILE A 80 -1.02 15.00 -13.63
CA ILE A 80 -0.06 13.89 -13.50
C ILE A 80 0.26 13.35 -14.90
N ASP A 81 1.45 13.66 -15.43
CA ASP A 81 1.93 13.18 -16.73
C ASP A 81 2.62 11.81 -16.58
N ARG A 82 1.81 10.76 -16.40
CA ARG A 82 2.30 9.38 -16.23
C ARG A 82 3.20 8.89 -17.35
N MET A 83 2.90 9.29 -18.58
CA MET A 83 3.66 8.88 -19.75
C MET A 83 5.07 9.44 -19.70
N LYS A 84 5.20 10.74 -19.43
CA LYS A 84 6.50 11.37 -19.28
C LYS A 84 7.30 10.76 -18.12
N ASP A 85 6.68 10.47 -16.99
CA ASP A 85 7.34 9.82 -15.85
C ASP A 85 7.78 8.38 -16.18
N ASN A 86 6.99 7.63 -16.94
CA ASN A 86 7.30 6.25 -17.35
C ASN A 86 8.32 6.16 -18.49
N GLU A 87 8.31 7.13 -19.42
CA GLU A 87 9.28 7.28 -20.52
C GLU A 87 10.69 7.61 -20.01
N LEU A 88 10.80 8.36 -18.90
CA LEU A 88 12.07 8.73 -18.29
C LEU A 88 12.74 7.59 -17.50
N ARG A 89 12.00 6.52 -17.18
CA ARG A 89 12.54 5.39 -16.41
C ARG A 89 13.30 4.45 -17.36
N PRO A 90 14.51 3.96 -17.03
CA PRO A 90 15.20 2.97 -17.84
C PRO A 90 14.52 1.58 -17.75
N ASN A 91 14.49 0.80 -18.83
CA ASN A 91 14.13 -0.62 -18.76
C ASN A 91 15.28 -1.38 -18.08
N ARG A 92 14.99 -2.07 -16.97
CA ARG A 92 15.99 -2.89 -16.28
C ARG A 92 16.09 -4.26 -16.94
N THR A 93 17.26 -4.56 -17.49
CA THR A 93 17.67 -5.94 -17.78
C THR A 93 18.54 -6.40 -16.62
N ARG A 94 18.40 -7.65 -16.14
CA ARG A 94 19.21 -8.20 -15.03
C ARG A 94 20.69 -7.86 -15.25
N PRO A 95 21.28 -6.94 -14.46
CA PRO A 95 22.66 -6.58 -14.67
C PRO A 95 23.59 -7.64 -14.08
N ASN A 96 24.85 -7.61 -14.53
CA ASN A 96 25.90 -8.37 -13.88
C ASN A 96 26.05 -7.88 -12.43
N PRO A 97 26.10 -8.78 -11.43
CA PRO A 97 26.14 -8.40 -10.03
C PRO A 97 27.41 -7.59 -9.74
N LEU A 98 27.24 -6.31 -9.40
CA LEU A 98 28.30 -5.54 -8.77
C LEU A 98 28.53 -6.14 -7.39
N LYS A 99 29.80 -6.41 -7.05
CA LYS A 99 30.23 -6.73 -5.68
C LYS A 99 30.95 -5.50 -5.10
N PRO A 100 30.22 -4.47 -4.68
CA PRO A 100 30.86 -3.32 -4.06
C PRO A 100 31.47 -3.73 -2.71
N VAL A 101 32.74 -3.34 -2.49
CA VAL A 101 33.52 -3.72 -1.29
C VAL A 101 33.38 -2.67 -0.18
N HIS A 102 33.01 -1.43 -0.50
CA HIS A 102 32.69 -0.34 0.43
C HIS A 102 32.09 0.84 -0.36
N ILE A 103 30.83 1.21 -0.12
CA ILE A 103 30.21 2.43 -0.66
C ILE A 103 29.61 3.16 0.52
N VAL A 104 30.06 4.39 0.75
CA VAL A 104 29.37 5.35 1.61
C VAL A 104 28.53 6.21 0.71
N PHE A 105 27.22 6.20 0.93
CA PHE A 105 26.30 7.10 0.24
C PHE A 105 25.47 7.85 1.27
N GLY A 106 25.15 9.11 0.93
CA GLY A 106 24.20 9.89 1.70
C GLY A 106 22.78 9.56 1.26
N ASP A 107 21.85 9.53 2.20
CA ASP A 107 20.40 9.46 1.92
C ASP A 107 19.81 10.80 1.43
N GLY A 108 20.63 11.84 1.32
CA GLY A 108 20.18 13.22 1.04
C GLY A 108 19.79 14.01 2.28
N THR A 109 19.73 13.39 3.47
CA THR A 109 19.50 14.05 4.77
C THR A 109 20.81 14.32 5.53
N GLY A 110 21.93 13.83 5.01
CA GLY A 110 23.27 13.95 5.61
C GLY A 110 23.66 12.76 6.49
N LYS A 111 22.85 11.67 6.50
CA LYS A 111 23.21 10.41 7.13
C LYS A 111 24.04 9.58 6.15
N GLU A 112 25.26 9.23 6.56
CA GLU A 112 26.12 8.29 5.84
C GLU A 112 25.75 6.85 6.22
N PHE A 113 25.65 5.97 5.22
CA PHE A 113 25.41 4.54 5.44
C PHE A 113 26.61 3.72 5.01
N ASP A 114 26.98 2.70 5.79
CA ASP A 114 27.96 1.69 5.43
C ASP A 114 27.24 0.48 4.82
N LEU A 115 27.82 -0.17 3.80
CA LEU A 115 27.24 -1.39 3.21
C LEU A 115 27.01 -2.50 4.25
N THR A 116 27.78 -2.51 5.33
CA THR A 116 27.62 -3.46 6.43
C THR A 116 26.33 -3.25 7.23
N ASP A 117 25.70 -2.08 7.14
CA ASP A 117 24.39 -1.78 7.73
C ASP A 117 23.24 -2.44 6.94
N PHE A 118 23.49 -2.90 5.71
CA PHE A 118 22.50 -3.55 4.86
C PHE A 118 22.70 -5.07 4.80
N TYR A 119 21.65 -5.80 4.45
CA TYR A 119 21.73 -7.24 4.17
C TYR A 119 22.75 -7.52 3.06
N GLU A 120 23.44 -8.66 3.19
CA GLU A 120 24.43 -9.10 2.20
C GLU A 120 23.74 -9.52 0.88
N TYR A 121 24.50 -9.57 -0.21
CA TYR A 121 23.96 -9.92 -1.54
C TYR A 121 23.27 -11.29 -1.58
N ASP A 122 23.75 -12.28 -0.83
CA ASP A 122 23.13 -13.61 -0.76
C ASP A 122 21.84 -13.63 0.08
N GLN A 123 21.63 -12.60 0.90
CA GLN A 123 20.43 -12.43 1.71
C GLN A 123 19.38 -11.59 0.99
N GLU A 124 19.76 -10.46 0.40
CA GLU A 124 18.88 -9.54 -0.34
C GLU A 124 19.53 -9.17 -1.68
N PRO A 125 19.41 -10.01 -2.72
CA PRO A 125 20.19 -9.85 -3.95
C PRO A 125 19.77 -8.62 -4.77
N ASP A 126 18.49 -8.24 -4.71
CA ASP A 126 17.91 -7.26 -5.62
C ASP A 126 17.89 -5.85 -5.02
N PHE A 127 17.76 -5.75 -3.70
CA PHE A 127 17.60 -4.46 -3.01
C PHE A 127 18.62 -4.23 -1.90
N LEU A 128 18.88 -2.96 -1.59
CA LEU A 128 19.58 -2.53 -0.38
C LEU A 128 18.59 -2.31 0.76
N ILE A 129 18.45 -3.34 1.59
CA ILE A 129 17.56 -3.31 2.76
C ILE A 129 18.42 -3.22 4.05
N PRO A 130 18.20 -2.21 4.91
CA PRO A 130 18.89 -2.10 6.19
C PRO A 130 18.62 -3.31 7.09
N LYS A 131 19.66 -3.80 7.78
CA LYS A 131 19.54 -4.89 8.77
C LYS A 131 18.77 -4.45 10.01
N LYS A 132 18.72 -3.16 10.28
CA LYS A 132 18.07 -2.54 11.44
C LYS A 132 17.47 -1.21 11.05
N LEU A 133 16.28 -0.94 11.59
CA LEU A 133 15.61 0.34 11.51
C LEU A 133 15.13 0.70 12.92
N ASP A 134 15.30 1.96 13.29
CA ASP A 134 14.66 2.48 14.48
C ASP A 134 13.13 2.54 14.29
N VAL A 135 12.37 2.61 15.38
CA VAL A 135 10.90 2.64 15.31
C VAL A 135 10.42 3.88 14.55
N GLY A 136 9.70 3.67 13.45
CA GLY A 136 9.24 4.70 12.54
C GLY A 136 10.28 5.15 11.50
N GLU A 137 11.54 4.71 11.61
CA GLU A 137 12.56 5.04 10.61
C GLU A 137 12.14 4.46 9.26
N MET A 138 12.04 5.34 8.26
CA MET A 138 11.71 4.99 6.88
C MET A 138 12.95 5.16 6.00
N VAL A 139 13.24 4.16 5.18
CA VAL A 139 14.34 4.19 4.21
C VAL A 139 13.81 3.79 2.84
N PRO A 140 14.09 4.56 1.77
CA PRO A 140 13.66 4.18 0.42
C PRO A 140 14.23 2.82 0.03
N ILE A 141 13.41 1.99 -0.61
CA ILE A 141 13.88 0.73 -1.19
C ILE A 141 14.66 1.09 -2.45
N ARG A 142 15.93 0.69 -2.48
CA ARG A 142 16.84 0.99 -3.60
C ARG A 142 17.30 -0.28 -4.27
N TRP A 143 17.38 -0.24 -5.59
CA TRP A 143 18.00 -1.30 -6.36
C TRP A 143 19.48 -1.40 -6.02
N ARG A 144 19.98 -2.62 -5.83
CA ARG A 144 21.38 -2.85 -5.42
C ARG A 144 22.38 -2.56 -6.53
N ASP A 145 21.96 -2.69 -7.78
CA ASP A 145 22.80 -2.54 -8.96
C ASP A 145 23.20 -1.09 -9.24
N ASP A 146 22.31 -0.13 -9.03
CA ASP A 146 22.55 1.29 -9.36
C ASP A 146 22.18 2.28 -8.25
N LEU A 147 21.70 1.78 -7.10
CA LEU A 147 21.32 2.56 -5.91
C LEU A 147 20.13 3.50 -6.13
N THR A 148 19.46 3.41 -7.27
CA THR A 148 18.27 4.22 -7.56
C THR A 148 17.09 3.70 -6.73
N PRO A 149 16.22 4.60 -6.22
CA PRO A 149 15.00 4.16 -5.56
C PRO A 149 14.08 3.40 -6.53
N VAL A 150 13.36 2.43 -6.01
CA VAL A 150 12.24 1.80 -6.71
C VAL A 150 11.20 2.88 -7.03
N ASP A 151 10.60 2.82 -8.21
CA ASP A 151 9.67 3.83 -8.76
C ASP A 151 10.33 5.17 -9.15
N GLY A 152 11.66 5.25 -9.22
CA GLY A 152 12.39 6.44 -9.67
C GLY A 152 12.74 7.43 -8.54
N SER A 153 13.11 8.67 -8.89
CA SER A 153 13.58 9.67 -7.91
C SER A 153 12.50 10.07 -6.90
N ASP A 154 11.25 10.04 -7.32
CA ASP A 154 10.07 10.40 -6.53
C ASP A 154 9.32 9.15 -6.05
N GLY A 155 10.03 8.01 -5.98
CA GLY A 155 9.44 6.72 -5.66
C GLY A 155 8.86 6.65 -4.26
N GLU A 156 7.72 5.96 -4.13
CA GLU A 156 6.95 5.84 -2.89
C GLU A 156 7.09 4.46 -2.23
N SER A 157 8.15 3.72 -2.58
CA SER A 157 8.47 2.40 -2.05
C SER A 157 9.54 2.48 -0.96
N PHE A 158 9.16 2.18 0.30
CA PHE A 158 10.02 2.29 1.49
C PHE A 158 9.97 1.04 2.34
N VAL A 159 11.02 0.81 3.13
CA VAL A 159 10.95 -0.02 4.34
C VAL A 159 10.78 0.84 5.57
N VAL A 160 10.09 0.34 6.59
CA VAL A 160 9.82 1.05 7.84
C VAL A 160 10.08 0.17 9.06
N GLY A 161 10.75 0.71 10.08
CA GLY A 161 10.92 0.01 11.36
C GLY A 161 9.63 0.02 12.19
N PHE A 162 9.12 -1.14 12.59
CA PHE A 162 7.92 -1.23 13.42
C PHE A 162 8.20 -1.18 14.91
N PRO A 163 7.28 -0.64 15.73
CA PRO A 163 7.30 -0.87 17.17
C PRO A 163 7.13 -2.37 17.45
N PRO A 164 7.95 -3.00 18.31
CA PRO A 164 7.80 -4.41 18.66
C PRO A 164 6.42 -4.75 19.24
N GLU A 165 5.79 -3.79 19.92
CA GLU A 165 4.44 -3.93 20.49
C GLU A 165 3.36 -4.17 19.44
N LEU A 166 3.56 -3.65 18.22
CA LEU A 166 2.63 -3.84 17.10
C LEU A 166 2.53 -5.31 16.73
N HIS A 167 3.67 -5.96 16.56
CA HIS A 167 3.74 -7.37 16.19
C HIS A 167 3.14 -8.27 17.27
N GLU A 168 3.43 -7.97 18.54
CA GLU A 168 2.90 -8.73 19.67
C GLU A 168 1.38 -8.55 19.84
N GLU A 169 0.83 -7.35 19.62
CA GLU A 169 -0.62 -7.14 19.65
C GLU A 169 -1.32 -7.82 18.47
N PHE A 170 -0.75 -7.82 17.26
CA PHE A 170 -1.32 -8.58 16.14
C PHE A 170 -1.29 -10.09 16.39
N LYS A 171 -0.16 -10.67 16.81
CA LYS A 171 -0.06 -12.09 17.17
C LYS A 171 -1.11 -12.49 18.21
N LYS A 172 -1.22 -11.69 19.28
CA LYS A 172 -2.20 -11.89 20.33
C LYS A 172 -3.63 -11.79 19.81
N TYR A 173 -3.90 -10.87 18.89
CA TYR A 173 -5.21 -10.71 18.28
C TYR A 173 -5.58 -11.94 17.44
N VAL A 174 -4.75 -12.31 16.46
CA VAL A 174 -5.06 -13.43 15.54
C VAL A 174 -5.12 -14.79 16.23
N THR A 175 -4.35 -14.98 17.32
CA THR A 175 -4.41 -16.20 18.14
C THR A 175 -5.74 -16.33 18.88
N LYS A 176 -6.39 -15.21 19.22
CA LYS A 176 -7.59 -15.20 20.08
C LYS A 176 -8.89 -15.01 19.31
N SER A 177 -8.85 -14.34 18.17
CA SER A 177 -10.06 -14.06 17.41
C SER A 177 -10.62 -15.29 16.73
N GLY A 178 -9.84 -16.35 16.50
CA GLY A 178 -10.27 -17.51 15.70
C GLY A 178 -10.00 -17.35 14.21
N MET A 179 -9.40 -16.22 13.81
CA MET A 179 -9.03 -15.89 12.43
C MET A 179 -8.14 -16.96 11.78
N MET A 180 -7.16 -17.48 12.52
CA MET A 180 -6.26 -18.53 12.04
C MET A 180 -7.02 -19.83 11.68
N ASN A 181 -8.08 -20.16 12.43
CA ASN A 181 -8.87 -21.37 12.19
C ASN A 181 -9.69 -21.23 10.90
N VAL A 182 -10.31 -20.07 10.68
CA VAL A 182 -11.06 -19.78 9.46
C VAL A 182 -10.14 -19.77 8.24
N ALA A 183 -8.98 -19.12 8.34
CA ALA A 183 -8.00 -19.13 7.25
C ALA A 183 -7.54 -20.56 6.93
N HIS A 184 -7.24 -21.37 7.95
CA HIS A 184 -6.84 -22.76 7.78
C HIS A 184 -7.95 -23.61 7.12
N SER A 185 -9.20 -23.49 7.57
CA SER A 185 -10.32 -24.26 7.00
C SER A 185 -10.56 -23.94 5.52
N ILE A 186 -10.39 -22.68 5.12
CA ILE A 186 -10.50 -22.22 3.73
C ILE A 186 -9.31 -22.76 2.91
N LEU A 187 -8.07 -22.54 3.36
CA LEU A 187 -6.84 -22.90 2.63
C LEU A 187 -6.69 -24.41 2.42
N TYR A 188 -7.05 -25.21 3.43
CA TYR A 188 -6.89 -26.67 3.41
C TYR A 188 -8.18 -27.44 3.13
N LYS A 189 -9.20 -26.74 2.61
CA LYS A 189 -10.42 -27.30 2.00
C LYS A 189 -11.33 -28.06 2.96
N GLU A 190 -11.34 -27.72 4.25
CA GLU A 190 -12.42 -28.14 5.14
C GLU A 190 -13.72 -27.41 4.74
N GLU A 191 -13.61 -26.13 4.37
CA GLU A 191 -14.70 -25.28 3.88
C GLU A 191 -14.19 -24.33 2.77
N PRO A 192 -13.89 -24.84 1.56
CA PRO A 192 -13.31 -24.00 0.51
C PRO A 192 -14.27 -22.89 0.09
N LEU A 193 -13.72 -21.71 -0.17
CA LEU A 193 -14.37 -20.63 -0.92
C LEU A 193 -13.95 -20.73 -2.38
N GLU A 194 -14.88 -20.55 -3.31
CA GLU A 194 -14.53 -20.47 -4.73
C GLU A 194 -13.87 -19.11 -5.03
N GLN A 195 -13.18 -19.01 -6.17
CA GLN A 195 -12.56 -17.76 -6.59
C GLN A 195 -13.62 -16.68 -6.80
N GLY A 196 -13.45 -15.54 -6.13
CA GLY A 196 -14.43 -14.45 -6.14
C GLY A 196 -15.59 -14.64 -5.15
N ASP A 197 -15.68 -15.78 -4.47
CA ASP A 197 -16.64 -15.94 -3.37
C ASP A 197 -16.25 -15.04 -2.20
N GLN A 198 -17.28 -14.52 -1.56
CA GLN A 198 -17.18 -13.69 -0.37
C GLN A 198 -18.11 -14.26 0.69
N ARG A 199 -17.62 -14.40 1.92
CA ARG A 199 -18.43 -14.89 3.04
C ARG A 199 -18.11 -14.12 4.31
N ILE A 200 -19.14 -13.72 5.04
CA ILE A 200 -18.97 -13.10 6.34
C ILE A 200 -18.98 -14.18 7.43
N TYR A 201 -17.94 -14.17 8.25
CA TYR A 201 -17.79 -14.98 9.45
C TYR A 201 -17.96 -14.09 10.68
N THR A 202 -18.63 -14.60 11.72
CA THR A 202 -18.51 -14.04 13.06
C THR A 202 -17.48 -14.89 13.79
N LEU A 203 -16.37 -14.28 14.20
CA LEU A 203 -15.29 -15.02 14.83
C LEU A 203 -15.49 -15.13 16.36
N ASP A 204 -14.52 -15.74 17.06
CA ASP A 204 -14.59 -16.02 18.50
C ASP A 204 -14.60 -14.74 19.36
N ASP A 205 -14.10 -13.62 18.81
CA ASP A 205 -14.16 -12.31 19.44
C ASP A 205 -15.51 -11.60 19.24
N GLY A 206 -16.44 -12.21 18.47
CA GLY A 206 -17.75 -11.67 18.14
C GLY A 206 -17.74 -10.63 17.02
N GLU A 207 -16.58 -10.29 16.47
CA GLU A 207 -16.48 -9.35 15.35
C GLU A 207 -16.80 -10.04 14.03
N LYS A 208 -17.36 -9.27 13.09
CA LYS A 208 -17.67 -9.76 11.74
C LYS A 208 -16.48 -9.55 10.82
N TRP A 209 -16.08 -10.60 10.13
CA TRP A 209 -14.97 -10.62 9.18
C TRP A 209 -15.45 -11.14 7.84
N THR A 210 -15.15 -10.42 6.78
CA THR A 210 -15.37 -10.90 5.42
C THR A 210 -14.15 -11.68 4.99
N ALA A 211 -14.35 -12.93 4.57
CA ALA A 211 -13.36 -13.71 3.85
C ALA A 211 -13.60 -13.63 2.34
N MET A 212 -12.52 -13.48 1.58
CA MET A 212 -12.51 -13.58 0.13
C MET A 212 -11.28 -14.34 -0.35
N VAL A 213 -11.44 -15.14 -1.41
CA VAL A 213 -10.31 -15.76 -2.13
C VAL A 213 -10.07 -14.96 -3.39
N GLN A 214 -8.87 -14.42 -3.54
CA GLN A 214 -8.57 -13.52 -4.65
C GLN A 214 -8.55 -14.30 -5.98
N GLY A 215 -9.62 -14.13 -6.76
CA GLY A 215 -9.89 -14.98 -7.92
C GLY A 215 -9.08 -14.65 -9.16
N SER A 216 -8.67 -13.39 -9.32
CA SER A 216 -7.97 -12.90 -10.51
C SER A 216 -6.51 -13.39 -10.62
N TRP A 217 -5.93 -13.92 -9.54
CA TRP A 217 -4.49 -14.12 -9.43
C TRP A 217 -4.03 -15.59 -9.40
N ASP A 218 -4.94 -16.57 -9.54
CA ASP A 218 -4.59 -18.00 -9.45
C ASP A 218 -3.66 -18.30 -8.25
N THR A 219 -4.11 -17.81 -7.11
CA THR A 219 -3.46 -17.90 -5.81
C THR A 219 -4.48 -18.48 -4.84
N ASP A 220 -4.00 -19.16 -3.79
CA ASP A 220 -4.87 -19.54 -2.68
C ASP A 220 -4.98 -18.45 -1.62
N MET A 221 -4.55 -17.22 -1.94
CA MET A 221 -4.58 -16.09 -1.03
C MET A 221 -6.00 -15.84 -0.51
N VAL A 222 -6.14 -15.90 0.82
CA VAL A 222 -7.37 -15.58 1.54
C VAL A 222 -7.19 -14.23 2.19
N TRP A 223 -8.07 -13.29 1.89
CA TRP A 223 -8.12 -12.00 2.58
C TRP A 223 -9.24 -12.05 3.59
N LEU A 224 -8.94 -11.65 4.81
CA LEU A 224 -9.91 -11.42 5.86
C LEU A 224 -9.92 -9.92 6.15
N ASP A 225 -11.00 -9.25 5.79
CA ASP A 225 -11.21 -7.83 6.03
C ASP A 225 -12.33 -7.62 7.05
N PRO A 226 -12.40 -6.45 7.73
CA PRO A 226 -13.55 -6.07 8.53
C PRO A 226 -14.85 -6.26 7.75
N GLY A 227 -15.85 -6.86 8.40
CA GLY A 227 -17.20 -6.97 7.84
C GLY A 227 -18.01 -5.70 8.06
N ASP A 228 -17.73 -4.96 9.13
CA ASP A 228 -18.44 -3.75 9.54
C ASP A 228 -17.55 -2.80 10.35
N GLU A 229 -18.09 -1.63 10.68
CA GLU A 229 -17.40 -0.60 11.45
C GLU A 229 -16.99 -1.06 12.86
N SER A 230 -17.75 -1.98 13.49
CA SER A 230 -17.39 -2.50 14.80
C SER A 230 -16.04 -3.22 14.75
N CYS A 231 -15.90 -4.12 13.78
CA CYS A 231 -14.67 -4.88 13.57
C CYS A 231 -13.48 -3.95 13.25
N PHE A 232 -13.69 -2.95 12.41
CA PHE A 232 -12.66 -1.97 12.07
C PHE A 232 -12.18 -1.15 13.28
N GLU A 233 -13.09 -0.64 14.11
CA GLU A 233 -12.73 0.10 15.33
C GLU A 233 -11.97 -0.78 16.34
N SER A 234 -12.28 -2.09 16.38
CA SER A 234 -11.52 -3.06 17.16
C SER A 234 -10.05 -3.14 16.67
N LEU A 235 -9.82 -3.17 15.36
CA LEU A 235 -8.48 -3.15 14.75
C LEU A 235 -7.75 -1.82 14.96
N LEU A 236 -8.42 -0.67 14.89
CA LEU A 236 -7.82 0.60 15.30
C LEU A 236 -7.34 0.55 16.76
N GLY A 237 -8.09 -0.15 17.61
CA GLY A 237 -7.68 -0.46 18.97
C GLY A 237 -6.37 -1.27 19.06
N ILE A 238 -6.16 -2.25 18.17
CA ILE A 238 -4.91 -3.03 18.05
C ILE A 238 -3.77 -2.10 17.64
N LEU A 239 -3.94 -1.34 16.55
CA LEU A 239 -2.92 -0.43 16.01
C LEU A 239 -2.49 0.62 17.04
N ARG A 240 -3.46 1.19 17.77
CA ARG A 240 -3.20 2.12 18.87
C ARG A 240 -2.33 1.50 19.97
N ARG A 241 -2.68 0.31 20.46
CA ARG A 241 -1.89 -0.39 21.50
C ARG A 241 -0.52 -0.84 20.98
N GLY A 242 -0.43 -1.14 19.69
CA GLY A 242 0.80 -1.42 18.97
C GLY A 242 1.66 -0.19 18.66
N ASN A 243 1.28 1.00 19.12
CA ASN A 243 2.02 2.25 18.90
C ASN A 243 2.22 2.61 17.41
N PHE A 244 1.28 2.20 16.55
CA PHE A 244 1.33 2.45 15.10
C PHE A 244 1.32 3.94 14.74
N GLY A 245 0.92 4.81 15.67
CA GLY A 245 0.98 6.27 15.49
C GLY A 245 2.38 6.80 15.15
N LYS A 246 3.46 6.11 15.55
CA LYS A 246 4.83 6.46 15.14
C LYS A 246 5.09 6.20 13.66
N VAL A 247 4.50 5.15 13.10
CA VAL A 247 4.57 4.82 11.67
C VAL A 247 3.79 5.87 10.89
N LEU A 248 2.56 6.19 11.32
CA LEU A 248 1.74 7.24 10.69
C LEU A 248 2.46 8.59 10.69
N ASP A 249 3.12 8.96 11.80
CA ASP A 249 3.89 10.20 11.87
C ASP A 249 5.07 10.25 10.91
N SER A 250 5.71 9.11 10.69
CA SER A 250 6.85 8.99 9.78
C SER A 250 6.40 9.05 8.33
N VAL A 251 5.33 8.34 7.97
CA VAL A 251 4.70 8.39 6.63
C VAL A 251 4.22 9.80 6.32
N GLY A 252 3.46 10.42 7.23
CA GLY A 252 2.93 11.77 7.04
C GLY A 252 4.01 12.83 6.83
N LYS A 253 5.14 12.72 7.56
CA LYS A 253 6.28 13.63 7.38
C LYS A 253 7.09 13.34 6.13
N ALA A 254 7.33 12.06 5.82
CA ALA A 254 8.14 11.67 4.67
C ALA A 254 7.53 12.15 3.34
N PHE A 255 6.20 12.13 3.24
CA PHE A 255 5.47 12.52 2.04
C PHE A 255 4.80 13.90 2.12
N ASP A 256 5.12 14.69 3.16
CA ASP A 256 4.61 16.06 3.38
C ASP A 256 3.07 16.20 3.46
N LEU A 257 2.38 15.15 3.89
CA LEU A 257 0.91 15.05 3.93
C LEU A 257 0.29 16.00 4.97
N ASP A 258 -0.97 16.38 4.77
CA ASP A 258 -1.71 17.26 5.67
C ASP A 258 -2.41 16.48 6.80
N GLY A 259 -2.93 15.30 6.46
CA GLY A 259 -3.48 14.37 7.43
C GLY A 259 -3.50 12.94 6.94
N LEU A 260 -3.70 12.00 7.86
CA LEU A 260 -3.87 10.59 7.53
C LEU A 260 -5.08 10.02 8.23
N MET A 261 -5.82 9.22 7.48
CA MET A 261 -6.75 8.23 7.98
C MET A 261 -6.27 6.83 7.63
N ILE A 262 -6.74 5.83 8.36
CA ILE A 262 -6.61 4.42 7.96
C ILE A 262 -7.90 4.08 7.21
N GLN A 263 -7.78 3.73 5.94
CA GLN A 263 -8.90 3.41 5.06
C GLN A 263 -9.33 1.96 5.21
N GLY A 264 -8.39 1.04 5.39
CA GLY A 264 -8.69 -0.37 5.60
C GLY A 264 -7.55 -1.07 6.32
N VAL A 265 -7.88 -2.20 6.94
CA VAL A 265 -6.92 -3.11 7.57
C VAL A 265 -7.35 -4.53 7.24
N GLY A 266 -6.58 -5.24 6.43
CA GLY A 266 -6.89 -6.60 5.98
C GLY A 266 -5.83 -7.60 6.40
N ALA A 267 -6.23 -8.79 6.82
CA ALA A 267 -5.32 -9.90 7.09
C ALA A 267 -5.21 -10.79 5.85
N ILE A 268 -3.99 -10.98 5.35
CA ILE A 268 -3.69 -11.73 4.14
C ILE A 268 -3.01 -13.04 4.53
N PHE A 269 -3.66 -14.15 4.21
CA PHE A 269 -3.16 -15.50 4.40
C PHE A 269 -2.78 -16.11 3.05
N LEU A 270 -1.64 -16.78 2.99
CA LEU A 270 -1.20 -17.47 1.78
C LEU A 270 -0.46 -18.77 2.11
N SER A 271 -0.88 -19.88 1.51
CA SER A 271 -0.23 -21.18 1.71
C SER A 271 0.56 -21.63 0.48
N GLU A 272 0.12 -21.26 -0.72
CA GLU A 272 0.77 -21.62 -1.97
C GLU A 272 0.56 -20.55 -3.04
N TYR A 273 1.67 -20.14 -3.66
CA TYR A 273 1.65 -19.33 -4.85
C TYR A 273 2.80 -19.70 -5.77
N THR A 274 2.47 -20.10 -7.00
CA THR A 274 3.43 -20.64 -7.97
C THR A 274 3.65 -19.71 -9.15
N LYS A 275 2.78 -18.72 -9.35
CA LYS A 275 2.93 -17.75 -10.44
C LYS A 275 3.90 -16.66 -10.06
N THR A 276 4.46 -16.01 -11.07
CA THR A 276 5.46 -14.96 -10.87
C THR A 276 4.99 -13.62 -11.41
N GLU A 277 3.88 -13.57 -12.14
CA GLU A 277 3.55 -12.44 -13.03
C GLU A 277 2.47 -11.51 -12.48
N ASN A 278 1.87 -11.79 -11.32
CA ASN A 278 0.79 -10.95 -10.78
C ASN A 278 1.33 -9.74 -10.01
N MET A 279 1.89 -8.81 -10.77
CA MET A 279 2.23 -7.49 -10.29
C MET A 279 1.04 -6.56 -10.54
N HIS A 280 0.72 -5.73 -9.56
CA HIS A 280 -0.38 -4.76 -9.65
C HIS A 280 -0.01 -3.47 -8.91
N VAL A 281 -0.89 -2.50 -9.03
CA VAL A 281 -0.92 -1.25 -8.27
C VAL A 281 -2.26 -1.21 -7.55
N ASP A 282 -2.29 -0.65 -6.34
CA ASP A 282 -3.48 -0.69 -5.48
C ASP A 282 -4.54 0.31 -5.97
N ILE A 283 -4.21 1.60 -6.02
CA ILE A 283 -5.15 2.67 -6.44
C ILE A 283 -4.46 3.57 -7.46
N PRO A 284 -4.66 3.33 -8.75
CA PRO A 284 -4.01 4.15 -9.76
C PRO A 284 -4.50 5.59 -9.73
N GLY A 285 -3.57 6.53 -9.65
CA GLY A 285 -3.82 7.98 -9.70
C GLY A 285 -3.66 8.62 -8.33
N SER A 286 -3.42 7.81 -7.31
CA SER A 286 -3.36 8.22 -5.91
C SER A 286 -1.95 8.50 -5.39
N ARG A 287 -0.95 8.61 -6.28
CA ARG A 287 0.41 9.02 -5.92
C ARG A 287 0.37 10.27 -5.03
N GLY A 288 1.13 10.25 -3.94
CA GLY A 288 1.16 11.34 -2.96
C GLY A 288 -0.03 11.40 -2.00
N SER A 289 -0.96 10.44 -2.03
CA SER A 289 -2.19 10.52 -1.23
C SER A 289 -2.70 9.20 -0.66
N PHE A 290 -2.21 8.06 -1.15
CA PHE A 290 -2.59 6.74 -0.67
C PHE A 290 -1.35 5.86 -0.51
N TYR A 291 -1.32 5.09 0.57
CA TYR A 291 -0.22 4.18 0.87
C TYR A 291 -0.73 2.86 1.45
N ASN A 292 -0.09 1.77 1.06
CA ASN A 292 -0.30 0.44 1.62
C ASN A 292 0.91 0.05 2.47
N ILE A 293 0.65 -0.30 3.73
CA ILE A 293 1.68 -0.68 4.70
C ILE A 293 1.52 -2.16 5.03
N ILE A 294 2.51 -2.97 4.65
CA ILE A 294 2.53 -4.41 4.87
C ILE A 294 3.24 -4.73 6.18
N VAL A 295 2.53 -5.39 7.10
CA VAL A 295 3.02 -5.84 8.42
C VAL A 295 3.12 -7.38 8.44
N PRO A 296 4.32 -7.96 8.37
CA PRO A 296 4.47 -9.41 8.47
C PRO A 296 4.21 -9.88 9.90
N VAL A 297 3.28 -10.83 10.10
CA VAL A 297 2.90 -11.31 11.44
C VAL A 297 3.35 -12.74 11.69
N HIS A 298 3.16 -13.63 10.72
CA HIS A 298 3.62 -15.01 10.81
C HIS A 298 4.27 -15.43 9.51
N ILE A 299 5.51 -15.91 9.61
CA ILE A 299 6.30 -16.45 8.50
C ILE A 299 6.71 -17.86 8.93
N PRO A 300 6.39 -18.90 8.14
CA PRO A 300 6.76 -20.28 8.46
C PRO A 300 8.24 -20.45 8.78
N ALA A 301 8.53 -21.32 9.75
CA ALA A 301 9.90 -21.59 10.17
C ALA A 301 10.74 -22.18 9.01
N ASP A 302 11.96 -21.66 8.87
CA ASP A 302 12.94 -21.99 7.83
C ASP A 302 12.59 -21.53 6.41
N ASP A 303 11.63 -20.61 6.26
CA ASP A 303 11.28 -20.03 4.98
C ASP A 303 11.51 -18.52 4.95
N VAL A 304 11.43 -17.97 3.74
CA VAL A 304 11.49 -16.55 3.44
C VAL A 304 10.18 -16.19 2.79
N ALA A 305 9.35 -15.40 3.47
CA ALA A 305 8.22 -14.77 2.80
C ALA A 305 8.76 -13.71 1.84
N ILE A 306 8.57 -13.94 0.54
CA ILE A 306 9.05 -13.05 -0.52
C ILE A 306 7.92 -12.10 -0.90
N PHE A 307 8.25 -10.82 -0.96
CA PHE A 307 7.44 -9.79 -1.58
C PHE A 307 8.19 -9.24 -2.81
N LYS A 308 7.46 -8.76 -3.81
CA LYS A 308 8.03 -8.36 -5.10
C LYS A 308 7.72 -6.91 -5.42
N LEU A 309 8.70 -6.22 -6.00
CA LEU A 309 8.59 -4.82 -6.44
C LEU A 309 9.18 -4.66 -7.85
N SER A 310 8.65 -3.71 -8.62
CA SER A 310 9.11 -3.38 -9.98
C SER A 310 8.90 -1.90 -10.26
N ASP A 311 9.78 -1.29 -11.07
CA ASP A 311 9.65 0.09 -11.53
C ASP A 311 8.60 0.28 -12.65
N LYS A 312 8.29 -0.81 -13.38
CA LYS A 312 7.55 -0.82 -14.67
C LYS A 312 6.73 -2.09 -14.90
N GLU A 313 5.98 -2.10 -16.01
CA GLU A 313 5.15 -3.23 -16.45
C GLU A 313 5.92 -4.51 -16.86
N ASP A 314 7.21 -4.44 -17.24
CA ASP A 314 8.09 -5.58 -17.63
C ASP A 314 9.50 -5.44 -17.01
N ASP A 315 10.46 -6.37 -16.92
CA ASP A 315 10.61 -7.85 -17.03
C ASP A 315 11.18 -8.41 -15.69
N PHE A 316 11.70 -7.52 -14.84
CA PHE A 316 12.45 -7.85 -13.64
C PHE A 316 11.71 -7.38 -12.39
N GLN A 317 11.37 -8.35 -11.56
CA GLN A 317 10.76 -8.13 -10.26
C GLN A 317 11.81 -8.42 -9.21
N GLY A 318 12.21 -7.38 -8.49
CA GLY A 318 13.11 -7.55 -7.36
C GLY A 318 12.36 -8.22 -6.20
N LYS A 319 13.07 -9.04 -5.45
CA LYS A 319 12.55 -9.80 -4.31
C LYS A 319 13.07 -9.18 -3.01
N ILE A 320 12.15 -8.89 -2.10
CA ILE A 320 12.45 -8.48 -0.73
C ILE A 320 11.97 -9.55 0.24
N LYS A 321 12.78 -9.86 1.25
CA LYS A 321 12.37 -10.75 2.34
C LYS A 321 11.58 -9.95 3.36
N LEU A 322 10.44 -10.48 3.76
CA LEU A 322 9.67 -9.90 4.85
C LEU A 322 10.32 -10.26 6.20
N ASP A 323 10.56 -9.26 7.03
CA ASP A 323 11.02 -9.40 8.42
C ASP A 323 9.92 -8.90 9.36
N PRO A 324 9.58 -9.60 10.46
CA PRO A 324 8.51 -9.16 11.34
C PRO A 324 8.69 -7.77 11.99
N ASN A 325 9.91 -7.23 12.04
CA ASN A 325 10.18 -5.89 12.59
C ASN A 325 10.35 -4.82 11.51
N VAL A 326 10.32 -5.20 10.23
CA VAL A 326 10.48 -4.30 9.10
C VAL A 326 9.27 -4.41 8.18
N GLY A 327 8.50 -3.33 8.09
CA GLY A 327 7.41 -3.21 7.15
C GLY A 327 7.84 -2.74 5.78
N VAL A 328 6.93 -2.90 4.83
CA VAL A 328 7.02 -2.29 3.51
C VAL A 328 5.92 -1.25 3.39
N VAL A 329 6.26 -0.03 3.00
CA VAL A 329 5.32 1.06 2.68
C VAL A 329 5.37 1.27 1.17
N LEU A 330 4.21 1.25 0.54
CA LEU A 330 4.04 1.35 -0.91
C LEU A 330 3.09 2.51 -1.20
N GLY A 331 3.46 3.40 -2.11
CA GLY A 331 2.49 4.36 -2.66
C GLY A 331 1.40 3.65 -3.46
N GLY A 332 0.27 4.30 -3.66
CA GLY A 332 -0.85 3.70 -4.39
C GLY A 332 -0.56 3.34 -5.84
N GLU A 333 0.51 3.89 -6.42
CA GLU A 333 1.02 3.54 -7.75
C GLU A 333 2.32 2.70 -7.73
N SER A 334 2.81 2.29 -6.56
CA SER A 334 4.00 1.43 -6.47
C SER A 334 3.65 0.01 -6.91
N ARG A 335 4.31 -0.47 -7.97
CA ARG A 335 3.98 -1.76 -8.58
C ARG A 335 4.58 -2.91 -7.78
N HIS A 336 3.72 -3.77 -7.26
CA HIS A 336 4.10 -4.80 -6.31
C HIS A 336 3.34 -6.10 -6.50
N GLY A 337 3.79 -7.14 -5.81
CA GLY A 337 3.13 -8.44 -5.84
C GLY A 337 3.68 -9.39 -4.78
N THR A 338 3.02 -10.53 -4.65
CA THR A 338 3.51 -11.60 -3.80
C THR A 338 4.59 -12.43 -4.50
N GLY A 339 5.64 -12.81 -3.76
CA GLY A 339 6.59 -13.82 -4.21
C GLY A 339 6.04 -15.25 -4.09
N GLU A 340 6.73 -16.18 -4.77
CA GLU A 340 6.37 -17.58 -4.83
C GLU A 340 6.57 -18.26 -3.47
N CYS A 341 5.69 -19.19 -3.11
CA CYS A 341 5.81 -19.97 -1.88
C CYS A 341 5.05 -21.30 -1.94
N ASN A 342 5.44 -22.26 -1.10
CA ASN A 342 4.67 -23.49 -0.88
C ASN A 342 4.89 -24.01 0.54
N TYR A 343 3.95 -23.66 1.42
CA TYR A 343 3.97 -24.02 2.84
C TYR A 343 3.09 -25.26 3.14
N ARG A 344 2.34 -25.75 2.14
CA ARG A 344 1.33 -26.81 2.29
C ARG A 344 1.87 -28.13 2.85
N LYS A 345 3.14 -28.46 2.61
CA LYS A 345 3.75 -29.69 3.16
C LYS A 345 3.73 -29.76 4.69
N LYS A 346 3.73 -28.60 5.36
CA LYS A 346 3.70 -28.48 6.82
C LYS A 346 2.31 -28.06 7.34
N GLU A 347 1.30 -27.95 6.46
CA GLU A 347 -0.01 -27.36 6.79
C GLU A 347 0.13 -25.97 7.44
N ASP A 348 1.10 -25.18 6.96
CA ASP A 348 1.41 -23.84 7.46
C ASP A 348 1.14 -22.79 6.39
N PHE A 349 1.08 -21.52 6.77
CA PHE A 349 0.84 -20.41 5.86
C PHE A 349 1.62 -19.18 6.32
N ARG A 350 1.80 -18.20 5.44
CA ARG A 350 2.24 -16.87 5.86
C ARG A 350 1.02 -15.99 6.14
N LEU A 351 1.17 -15.09 7.11
CA LEU A 351 0.18 -14.08 7.48
C LEU A 351 0.85 -12.71 7.52
N SER A 352 0.27 -11.76 6.80
CA SER A 352 0.58 -10.34 6.89
C SER A 352 -0.70 -9.54 7.09
N PHE A 353 -0.60 -8.35 7.67
CA PHE A 353 -1.66 -7.35 7.58
C PHE A 353 -1.30 -6.32 6.53
N ALA A 354 -2.26 -5.96 5.67
CA ALA A 354 -2.19 -4.78 4.81
C ALA A 354 -2.98 -3.66 5.49
N ILE A 355 -2.32 -2.53 5.72
CA ILE A 355 -2.92 -1.34 6.33
C ILE A 355 -2.91 -0.24 5.29
N TYR A 356 -4.08 0.12 4.79
CA TYR A 356 -4.25 1.18 3.81
C TYR A 356 -4.43 2.50 4.53
N VAL A 357 -3.62 3.50 4.19
CA VAL A 357 -3.69 4.85 4.74
C VAL A 357 -3.84 5.87 3.63
N ALA A 358 -4.57 6.94 3.90
CA ALA A 358 -4.84 7.96 2.90
C ALA A 358 -4.87 9.37 3.50
N ASP A 359 -4.36 10.33 2.74
CA ASP A 359 -4.60 11.76 2.91
C ASP A 359 -5.79 12.18 2.03
N ILE A 360 -6.99 12.12 2.60
CA ILE A 360 -8.24 12.41 1.89
C ILE A 360 -8.45 13.91 1.79
N ASN A 361 -8.78 14.39 0.60
CA ASN A 361 -9.22 15.75 0.32
C ASN A 361 -10.33 15.75 -0.76
N ASP A 362 -10.88 16.93 -1.02
CA ASP A 362 -12.01 17.10 -1.93
C ASP A 362 -11.65 16.73 -3.39
N GLU A 363 -10.37 16.65 -3.75
CA GLU A 363 -9.90 16.34 -5.10
C GLU A 363 -9.70 14.84 -5.33
N ASN A 364 -9.39 14.07 -4.29
CA ASN A 364 -9.03 12.65 -4.40
C ASN A 364 -10.05 11.67 -3.78
N ILE A 365 -11.02 12.14 -3.00
CA ILE A 365 -11.94 11.28 -2.24
C ILE A 365 -12.72 10.30 -3.14
N ASP A 366 -13.23 10.76 -4.28
CA ASP A 366 -14.00 9.92 -5.20
C ASP A 366 -13.14 8.80 -5.79
N MET A 367 -11.88 9.10 -6.11
CA MET A 367 -10.94 8.13 -6.66
C MET A 367 -10.61 7.07 -5.61
N ILE A 368 -10.24 7.47 -4.40
CA ILE A 368 -9.87 6.56 -3.31
C ILE A 368 -11.08 5.73 -2.85
N ALA A 369 -12.28 6.33 -2.82
CA ALA A 369 -13.51 5.60 -2.53
C ALA A 369 -13.86 4.57 -3.60
N SER A 370 -13.54 4.84 -4.87
CA SER A 370 -13.97 4.00 -5.99
C SER A 370 -13.26 2.64 -6.07
N ASP A 371 -12.02 2.54 -5.61
CA ASP A 371 -11.22 1.31 -5.68
C ASP A 371 -11.06 0.68 -4.30
N SER A 372 -12.13 0.03 -3.81
CA SER A 372 -12.04 -0.76 -2.58
C SER A 372 -11.52 -2.16 -2.93
N THR A 373 -10.25 -2.43 -2.62
CA THR A 373 -9.70 -3.78 -2.70
C THR A 373 -10.33 -4.74 -1.68
N SER A 374 -10.94 -4.17 -0.64
CA SER A 374 -11.76 -4.83 0.38
C SER A 374 -13.26 -4.62 0.15
N LEU A 375 -14.09 -5.36 0.91
CA LEU A 375 -15.54 -5.11 0.98
C LEU A 375 -15.96 -4.01 1.93
N TRP A 376 -15.04 -3.63 2.82
CA TRP A 376 -15.28 -2.60 3.81
C TRP A 376 -14.01 -1.74 3.94
N PRO A 377 -14.11 -0.40 3.86
CA PRO A 377 -15.32 0.37 3.54
C PRO A 377 -15.81 0.04 2.12
N THR A 378 -17.11 0.24 1.88
CA THR A 378 -17.71 -0.19 0.60
C THR A 378 -17.24 0.71 -0.54
N SER A 379 -17.06 0.14 -1.74
CA SER A 379 -16.73 0.95 -2.92
C SER A 379 -17.73 2.10 -3.13
N GLY A 380 -17.21 3.29 -3.37
CA GLY A 380 -17.97 4.53 -3.56
C GLY A 380 -18.38 5.25 -2.27
N ASP A 381 -17.93 4.80 -1.11
CA ASP A 381 -18.35 5.31 0.20
C ASP A 381 -17.63 6.61 0.63
N THR A 382 -17.89 7.67 -0.11
CA THR A 382 -17.25 8.97 0.12
C THR A 382 -17.69 9.62 1.43
N PHE A 383 -18.93 9.40 1.89
CA PHE A 383 -19.40 9.99 3.15
C PHE A 383 -18.67 9.41 4.36
N TYR A 384 -18.37 8.11 4.36
CA TYR A 384 -17.58 7.49 5.42
C TYR A 384 -16.13 7.97 5.40
N LEU A 385 -15.50 8.02 4.22
CA LEU A 385 -14.13 8.52 4.07
C LEU A 385 -14.01 9.98 4.53
N GLU A 386 -14.97 10.84 4.18
CA GLU A 386 -14.99 12.23 4.65
C GLU A 386 -15.11 12.31 6.18
N ALA A 387 -15.84 11.39 6.80
CA ALA A 387 -15.97 11.35 8.25
C ALA A 387 -14.69 10.90 8.98
N GLN A 388 -13.83 10.16 8.29
CA GLN A 388 -12.53 9.67 8.78
C GLN A 388 -11.38 10.61 8.46
N LYS A 389 -11.57 11.59 7.57
CA LYS A 389 -10.53 12.51 7.06
C LYS A 389 -9.66 13.08 8.17
N SER A 390 -8.35 12.85 8.03
CA SER A 390 -7.30 13.29 8.96
C SER A 390 -7.51 12.89 10.43
N ARG A 391 -8.36 11.91 10.73
CA ARG A 391 -8.72 11.50 12.11
C ARG A 391 -7.51 11.00 12.91
N LEU A 392 -6.60 10.26 12.26
CA LEU A 392 -5.61 9.44 12.97
C LEU A 392 -4.21 10.05 12.99
N TRP A 393 -3.95 11.06 12.18
CA TRP A 393 -2.75 11.89 12.24
C TRP A 393 -2.99 13.20 11.47
N THR A 394 -2.44 14.31 11.96
CA THR A 394 -2.34 15.58 11.22
C THR A 394 -0.94 16.16 11.34
N LYS A 395 -0.50 16.87 10.31
CA LYS A 395 0.79 17.57 10.25
C LYS A 395 1.03 18.54 11.42
N ASP A 396 -0.04 19.17 11.92
CA ASP A 396 -0.01 20.10 13.04
C ASP A 396 -0.06 19.43 14.43
N GLY A 397 -0.12 18.09 14.46
CA GLY A 397 -0.16 17.29 15.68
C GLY A 397 -1.47 17.39 16.49
N LYS A 398 -2.53 17.99 15.94
CA LYS A 398 -3.84 18.07 16.62
C LYS A 398 -4.52 16.71 16.72
N ASN A 399 -4.34 15.85 15.72
CA ASN A 399 -4.91 14.51 15.67
C ASN A 399 -3.81 13.45 15.74
N SER A 400 -4.12 12.35 16.42
CA SER A 400 -3.24 11.19 16.54
C SER A 400 -4.07 9.98 16.97
N ILE A 401 -3.77 8.81 16.41
CA ILE A 401 -4.38 7.53 16.81
C ILE A 401 -4.30 7.28 18.33
N GLN A 402 -3.29 7.83 19.01
CA GLN A 402 -3.12 7.66 20.45
C GLN A 402 -4.22 8.36 21.28
N TRP A 403 -4.71 9.50 20.79
CA TRP A 403 -5.74 10.33 21.44
C TRP A 403 -6.97 10.48 20.54
N ASP A 404 -7.20 9.47 19.70
CA ASP A 404 -8.33 9.42 18.78
C ASP A 404 -9.64 9.75 19.51
N LYS A 405 -10.47 10.57 18.86
CA LYS A 405 -11.76 11.06 19.36
C LYS A 405 -12.94 10.47 18.60
N GLY A 406 -12.67 9.56 17.66
CA GLY A 406 -13.68 9.00 16.78
C GLY A 406 -13.81 9.81 15.50
N ARG A 407 -14.54 9.23 14.53
CA ARG A 407 -14.93 9.91 13.29
C ARG A 407 -15.94 11.02 13.53
N THR A 408 -16.09 11.94 12.59
CA THR A 408 -17.21 12.90 12.67
C THR A 408 -18.57 12.17 12.59
N PRO A 409 -19.64 12.79 13.13
CA PRO A 409 -20.99 12.24 13.05
C PRO A 409 -21.42 11.94 11.62
N ILE A 410 -22.07 10.79 11.39
CA ILE A 410 -22.61 10.41 10.07
C ILE A 410 -24.08 9.97 10.19
N ASN A 411 -24.86 10.28 9.15
CA ASN A 411 -26.26 9.87 9.09
C ASN A 411 -26.40 8.63 8.19
N ILE A 412 -26.54 7.47 8.80
CA ILE A 412 -26.65 6.20 8.07
C ILE A 412 -28.12 5.96 7.74
N GLN A 413 -28.41 5.74 6.47
CA GLN A 413 -29.76 5.49 5.99
C GLN A 413 -29.78 4.28 5.06
N ASP A 414 -30.83 3.48 5.16
CA ASP A 414 -31.10 2.45 4.17
C ASP A 414 -31.51 3.09 2.84
N GLN A 415 -31.00 2.55 1.73
CA GLN A 415 -31.34 3.02 0.39
C GLN A 415 -32.68 2.44 -0.08
N HIS A 416 -33.11 1.30 0.49
CA HIS A 416 -34.34 0.64 0.12
C HIS A 416 -35.40 0.69 1.26
N PRO A 417 -36.64 1.15 0.99
CA PRO A 417 -37.64 1.40 2.04
C PRO A 417 -38.20 0.14 2.72
N ARG A 418 -37.82 -1.05 2.25
CA ARG A 418 -38.24 -2.35 2.81
C ARG A 418 -37.11 -3.09 3.53
N CYS A 419 -35.95 -2.48 3.75
CA CYS A 419 -34.82 -3.14 4.43
C CYS A 419 -35.25 -3.77 5.77
N GLU A 420 -36.00 -3.03 6.60
CA GLU A 420 -36.51 -3.53 7.90
C GLU A 420 -37.50 -4.71 7.80
N GLN A 421 -38.10 -4.94 6.63
CA GLN A 421 -39.10 -5.99 6.40
C GLN A 421 -38.48 -7.26 5.78
N LEU A 422 -37.26 -7.16 5.30
CA LEU A 422 -36.53 -8.24 4.64
C LEU A 422 -35.76 -9.05 5.67
N ASP A 423 -35.34 -10.25 5.28
CA ASP A 423 -34.65 -11.17 6.17
C ASP A 423 -33.25 -10.62 6.51
N LYS A 424 -32.95 -10.47 7.81
CA LYS A 424 -31.64 -10.00 8.27
C LYS A 424 -30.51 -10.98 7.96
N GLU A 425 -30.80 -12.26 7.69
CA GLU A 425 -29.78 -13.21 7.22
C GLU A 425 -29.17 -12.78 5.88
N LEU A 426 -29.88 -11.98 5.08
CA LEU A 426 -29.36 -11.41 3.83
C LEU A 426 -28.18 -10.46 4.08
N CYS A 427 -28.05 -9.87 5.26
CA CYS A 427 -26.87 -9.07 5.60
C CYS A 427 -25.57 -9.89 5.59
N MET A 428 -25.66 -11.21 5.80
CA MET A 428 -24.51 -12.12 5.87
C MET A 428 -24.31 -12.92 4.58
N THR A 429 -25.37 -13.08 3.79
CA THR A 429 -25.41 -13.98 2.63
C THR A 429 -25.50 -13.26 1.29
N ASP A 430 -26.03 -12.03 1.26
CA ASP A 430 -26.10 -11.16 0.09
C ASP A 430 -25.27 -9.89 0.31
N VAL A 431 -23.95 -10.08 0.34
CA VAL A 431 -22.96 -9.06 0.73
C VAL A 431 -22.86 -7.92 -0.28
N GLN A 432 -23.10 -8.19 -1.57
CA GLN A 432 -23.02 -7.19 -2.65
C GLN A 432 -24.38 -6.58 -3.02
N GLY A 433 -25.50 -7.21 -2.63
CA GLY A 433 -26.85 -6.71 -2.88
C GLY A 433 -27.45 -6.08 -1.64
N PHE A 434 -28.18 -6.87 -0.88
CA PHE A 434 -28.94 -6.43 0.29
C PHE A 434 -28.10 -5.66 1.31
N ARG A 435 -26.89 -6.14 1.63
CA ARG A 435 -26.04 -5.49 2.63
C ARG A 435 -25.67 -4.06 2.25
N LEU A 436 -25.37 -3.80 0.98
CA LEU A 436 -25.02 -2.47 0.47
C LEU A 436 -26.24 -1.56 0.29
N MET A 437 -27.41 -2.12 -0.05
CA MET A 437 -28.66 -1.37 -0.13
C MET A 437 -29.25 -1.02 1.24
N CYS A 438 -28.88 -1.78 2.27
CA CYS A 438 -29.45 -1.69 3.61
C CYS A 438 -28.37 -1.51 4.70
N PRO A 439 -27.46 -0.51 4.58
CA PRO A 439 -26.31 -0.36 5.47
C PRO A 439 -26.72 -0.07 6.92
N LYS A 440 -27.88 0.57 7.15
CA LYS A 440 -28.40 0.80 8.50
C LYS A 440 -28.97 -0.50 9.09
N THR A 441 -29.86 -1.17 8.35
CA THR A 441 -30.47 -2.43 8.80
C THR A 441 -29.43 -3.53 9.06
N CYS A 442 -28.36 -3.56 8.26
CA CYS A 442 -27.26 -4.52 8.39
C CYS A 442 -26.17 -4.09 9.37
N GLU A 443 -26.32 -2.93 10.03
CA GLU A 443 -25.34 -2.39 10.99
C GLU A 443 -23.93 -2.35 10.37
N LEU A 444 -23.84 -1.97 9.10
CA LEU A 444 -22.57 -1.86 8.38
C LEU A 444 -21.71 -0.73 8.95
N TYR A 445 -22.39 0.35 9.34
CA TYR A 445 -21.87 1.46 10.12
C TYR A 445 -22.70 1.57 11.39
N LEU A 446 -22.09 2.06 12.46
CA LEU A 446 -22.74 2.26 13.75
C LEU A 446 -23.42 3.62 13.81
N GLU A 447 -24.66 3.68 14.28
CA GLU A 447 -25.30 4.96 14.61
C GLU A 447 -24.46 5.71 15.65
N ASP A 448 -24.41 7.05 15.55
CA ASP A 448 -23.48 7.86 16.34
C ASP A 448 -23.64 7.67 17.86
N ASP A 449 -24.88 7.54 18.35
CA ASP A 449 -25.13 7.30 19.77
C ASP A 449 -24.56 5.96 20.24
N VAL A 450 -24.72 4.90 19.45
CA VAL A 450 -24.13 3.58 19.70
C VAL A 450 -22.60 3.64 19.60
N TYR A 451 -22.07 4.26 18.55
CA TYR A 451 -20.64 4.40 18.28
C TYR A 451 -19.91 5.11 19.42
N TYR A 452 -20.37 6.32 19.78
CA TYR A 452 -19.74 7.12 20.82
C TYR A 452 -19.94 6.52 22.21
N ALA A 453 -21.10 5.91 22.50
CA ALA A 453 -21.29 5.20 23.76
C ALA A 453 -20.34 4.00 23.92
N LYS A 454 -20.09 3.26 22.82
CA LYS A 454 -19.22 2.08 22.83
C LYS A 454 -17.73 2.45 22.95
N TYR A 455 -17.25 3.37 22.11
CA TYR A 455 -15.82 3.61 21.94
C TYR A 455 -15.31 4.86 22.66
N PHE A 456 -16.18 5.81 22.95
CA PHE A 456 -15.83 7.10 23.55
C PHE A 456 -16.79 7.49 24.70
N PRO A 457 -17.03 6.62 25.71
CA PRO A 457 -18.09 6.80 26.72
C PRO A 457 -17.94 8.06 27.59
N ASN A 458 -16.74 8.65 27.62
CA ASN A 458 -16.44 9.88 28.36
C ASN A 458 -16.51 11.15 27.49
N GLN A 459 -16.87 11.03 26.20
CA GLN A 459 -17.02 12.14 25.29
C GLN A 459 -18.51 12.33 24.96
N THR A 460 -18.97 13.58 24.95
CA THR A 460 -20.28 13.89 24.39
C THR A 460 -20.18 13.75 22.88
N ALA A 461 -21.08 12.98 22.26
CA ALA A 461 -21.16 12.90 20.80
C ALA A 461 -21.16 14.33 20.21
N PRO A 462 -20.30 14.63 19.24
CA PRO A 462 -20.29 15.94 18.61
C PRO A 462 -21.68 16.23 18.06
N SER A 463 -22.18 17.46 18.24
CA SER A 463 -23.40 17.86 17.56
C SER A 463 -23.15 17.83 16.04
N PRO A 464 -24.05 17.24 15.23
CA PRO A 464 -23.87 17.20 13.79
C PRO A 464 -23.69 18.63 13.25
N THR A 465 -22.53 18.92 12.66
CA THR A 465 -22.21 20.22 12.08
C THR A 465 -22.78 20.30 10.67
N CYS A 466 -24.07 20.63 10.58
CA CYS A 466 -24.75 20.81 9.30
C CYS A 466 -24.41 22.15 8.66
N THR A 467 -23.43 22.16 7.77
CA THR A 467 -23.00 23.37 7.05
C THR A 467 -23.54 23.44 5.62
N LYS A 468 -23.86 22.31 4.98
CA LYS A 468 -24.42 22.25 3.62
C LYS A 468 -25.90 21.83 3.65
N LYS A 469 -26.75 22.61 2.98
CA LYS A 469 -28.22 22.48 3.00
C LYS A 469 -28.74 21.22 2.27
N ASP A 470 -27.89 20.61 1.45
CA ASP A 470 -28.17 19.41 0.65
C ASP A 470 -27.29 18.21 1.08
N ASP A 471 -26.67 18.28 2.25
CA ASP A 471 -25.83 17.20 2.76
C ASP A 471 -26.69 16.05 3.30
N PRO A 472 -26.58 14.82 2.77
CA PRO A 472 -27.33 13.66 3.27
C PRO A 472 -26.99 13.33 4.74
N THR A 473 -25.89 13.86 5.28
CA THR A 473 -25.58 13.78 6.73
C THR A 473 -26.55 14.60 7.61
N CYS A 474 -27.41 15.41 7.00
CA CYS A 474 -28.13 16.49 7.68
C CYS A 474 -29.65 16.49 7.47
N THR A 475 -30.26 15.40 7.00
CA THR A 475 -31.72 15.26 7.05
C THR A 475 -32.16 15.17 8.51
N ALA A 476 -32.47 16.35 9.07
CA ALA A 476 -33.11 16.49 10.35
C ALA A 476 -34.32 15.54 10.38
N THR A 477 -34.30 14.60 11.33
CA THR A 477 -35.50 13.91 11.75
C THR A 477 -36.48 15.00 12.16
N ALA A 478 -37.43 15.31 11.29
CA ALA A 478 -38.59 16.10 11.64
C ALA A 478 -39.39 15.24 12.61
N THR A 479 -39.01 15.26 13.89
CA THR A 479 -39.84 14.77 14.98
C THR A 479 -41.22 15.40 14.83
N LYS A 480 -42.20 14.55 14.56
CA LYS A 480 -43.63 14.88 14.58
C LYS A 480 -44.25 14.30 15.83
#